data_AF-A0A2W5TIK9-F1
#
_entry.id   AF-A0A2W5TIK9-F1
#
_cell.length_a   1.000
_cell.length_b   1.000
_cell.length_c   1.000
_cell.angle_alpha   90.00
_cell.angle_beta   90.00
_cell.angle_gamma   90.00
#
_symmetry.space_group_name_H-M   'P 1'
#
loop_
_entity.id
_entity.type
_entity.pdbx_description
1 polymer ?
#
loop_
_entity_poly.entity_id
_entity_poly.type
_entity_poly.pdbx_seq_one_letter_code
_entity_poly.pdbx_strand_id
1 'polypeptide(L)'
;MPKWLKIVLALVVFFVLLCGGLSAAAYFWFEANKERLKGVTERAHAEAGEYAYSHDANECVSAALGKLTQRNSIVDEAEHKIFLKACIDKARRPAGFCTGVPVRSEIFASAQWAVEKCQALGYAGSQPCGRLVQAIQEACHPKQ
;
A
#
# COMPACT_ATOMS: atom_id res chain seq x y z
N MET A 1 23.17 43.54 -0.36
CA MET A 1 22.63 42.19 -0.67
C MET A 1 22.25 42.12 -2.13
N PRO A 2 22.76 41.13 -2.88
CA PRO A 2 22.39 40.91 -4.28
C PRO A 2 20.87 40.69 -4.42
N LYS A 3 20.28 41.21 -5.50
CA LYS A 3 18.83 41.08 -5.73
C LYS A 3 18.38 39.62 -5.83
N TRP A 4 19.23 38.74 -6.39
CA TRP A 4 18.95 37.30 -6.52
C TRP A 4 18.88 36.58 -5.16
N LEU A 5 19.71 36.97 -4.18
CA LEU A 5 19.70 36.36 -2.84
C LEU A 5 18.38 36.62 -2.11
N LYS A 6 17.79 37.81 -2.27
CA LYS A 6 16.48 38.14 -1.68
C LYS A 6 15.35 37.30 -2.28
N ILE A 7 15.42 37.04 -3.59
CA ILE A 7 14.45 36.20 -4.30
C ILE A 7 14.54 34.76 -3.82
N VAL A 8 15.76 34.21 -3.72
CA VAL A 8 15.97 32.84 -3.20
C VAL A 8 15.46 32.72 -1.75
N LEU A 9 15.77 33.69 -0.89
CA LEU A 9 15.30 33.68 0.50
C LEU A 9 13.77 33.70 0.58
N ALA A 10 13.12 34.53 -0.23
CA ALA A 10 11.66 34.60 -0.29
C ALA A 10 11.03 33.27 -0.74
N LEU A 11 11.62 32.60 -1.74
CA LEU A 11 11.17 31.28 -2.20
C LEU A 11 11.33 30.21 -1.12
N VAL A 12 12.46 30.20 -0.40
CA VAL A 12 12.69 29.25 0.71
C VAL A 12 11.66 29.46 1.81
N VAL A 13 11.43 30.70 2.25
CA VAL A 13 10.42 31.01 3.28
C VAL A 13 9.03 30.60 2.82
N PHE A 14 8.67 30.87 1.57
CA PHE A 14 7.39 30.44 0.99
C PHE A 14 7.23 28.92 1.02
N PHE A 15 8.25 28.16 0.59
CA PHE A 15 8.22 26.70 0.61
C PHE A 15 8.11 26.14 2.04
N VAL A 16 8.84 26.74 3.00
CA VAL A 16 8.77 26.33 4.41
C VAL A 16 7.37 26.57 4.98
N LEU A 17 6.77 27.73 4.70
CA LEU A 17 5.41 28.05 5.15
C LEU A 17 4.37 27.11 4.49
N LEU A 18 4.54 26.82 3.20
CA LEU A 18 3.65 25.93 2.47
C LEU A 18 3.74 24.49 3.00
N CYS A 19 4.95 23.94 3.16
CA CYS A 19 5.15 22.62 3.73
C CYS A 19 4.63 22.54 5.17
N GLY A 20 4.92 23.55 6.01
CA GLY A 20 4.43 23.62 7.39
C GLY A 20 2.90 23.65 7.47
N GLY A 21 2.25 24.44 6.62
CA GLY A 21 0.79 24.49 6.52
C GLY A 21 0.18 23.16 6.11
N LEU A 22 0.75 22.49 5.09
CA LEU A 22 0.30 21.17 4.64
C LEU A 22 0.48 20.10 5.74
N SER A 23 1.62 20.10 6.45
CA SER A 23 1.87 19.17 7.54
C SER A 23 0.89 19.37 8.71
N ALA A 24 0.60 20.63 9.08
CA ALA A 24 -0.37 20.93 10.14
C ALA A 24 -1.79 20.48 9.74
N ALA A 25 -2.21 20.78 8.51
CA ALA A 25 -3.51 20.35 7.99
C ALA A 25 -3.64 18.82 7.97
N ALA A 26 -2.60 18.11 7.51
CA ALA A 26 -2.56 16.66 7.52
C ALA A 26 -2.65 16.09 8.94
N TYR A 27 -1.92 16.68 9.90
CA TYR A 27 -1.94 16.27 11.30
C TYR A 27 -3.33 16.43 11.94
N PHE A 28 -3.96 17.60 11.77
CA PHE A 28 -5.31 17.85 12.30
C PHE A 28 -6.35 16.93 11.67
N TRP A 29 -6.26 16.70 10.36
CA TRP A 29 -7.15 15.76 9.68
C TRP A 29 -6.96 14.33 10.20
N PHE A 30 -5.72 13.90 10.43
CA PHE A 30 -5.41 12.57 10.95
C PHE A 30 -5.96 12.38 12.36
N GLU A 31 -5.76 13.34 13.27
CA GLU A 31 -6.25 13.22 14.65
C GLU A 31 -7.79 13.20 14.69
N ALA A 32 -8.46 13.98 13.84
CA ALA A 32 -9.91 13.96 13.71
C ALA A 32 -10.47 12.64 13.13
N ASN A 33 -9.66 11.91 12.35
CA ASN A 33 -10.08 10.66 11.69
C ASN A 33 -9.51 9.40 12.34
N LYS A 34 -8.69 9.52 13.39
CA LYS A 34 -7.92 8.42 13.97
C LYS A 34 -8.77 7.25 14.42
N GLU A 35 -9.89 7.50 15.08
CA GLU A 35 -10.81 6.44 15.53
C GLU A 35 -11.48 5.72 14.36
N ARG A 36 -11.84 6.45 13.29
CA ARG A 36 -12.34 5.85 12.05
C ARG A 36 -11.26 4.98 11.40
N LEU A 37 -10.01 5.46 11.34
CA LEU A 37 -8.88 4.74 10.73
C LEU A 37 -8.51 3.48 11.53
N LYS A 38 -8.50 3.56 12.86
CA LYS A 38 -8.31 2.40 13.74
C LYS A 38 -9.42 1.38 13.51
N GLY A 39 -10.67 1.80 13.50
CA GLY A 39 -11.81 0.92 13.27
C GLY A 39 -11.74 0.22 11.90
N VAL A 40 -11.34 0.94 10.84
CA VAL A 40 -11.09 0.34 9.51
C VAL A 40 -9.96 -0.69 9.57
N THR A 41 -8.85 -0.35 10.23
CA THR A 41 -7.70 -1.24 10.36
C THR A 41 -8.05 -2.50 11.14
N GLU A 42 -8.71 -2.38 12.29
CA GLU A 42 -9.14 -3.50 13.13
C GLU A 42 -10.12 -4.41 12.39
N ARG A 43 -11.10 -3.83 11.66
CA ARG A 43 -12.02 -4.60 10.83
C ARG A 43 -11.30 -5.35 9.73
N ALA A 44 -10.40 -4.68 8.99
CA ALA A 44 -9.62 -5.33 7.93
C ALA A 44 -8.74 -6.46 8.48
N HIS A 45 -8.17 -6.31 9.68
CA HIS A 45 -7.38 -7.35 10.35
C HIS A 45 -8.22 -8.52 10.86
N ALA A 46 -9.43 -8.25 11.37
CA ALA A 46 -10.37 -9.26 11.82
C ALA A 46 -10.90 -10.07 10.63
N GLU A 47 -11.40 -9.38 9.60
CA GLU A 47 -11.88 -9.99 8.35
C GLU A 47 -10.79 -10.83 7.68
N ALA A 48 -9.58 -10.29 7.58
CA ALA A 48 -8.43 -11.02 7.04
C ALA A 48 -8.10 -12.27 7.87
N GLY A 49 -8.24 -12.19 9.20
CA GLY A 49 -8.03 -13.33 10.08
C GLY A 49 -9.06 -14.42 9.87
N GLU A 50 -10.34 -14.06 9.84
CA GLU A 50 -11.43 -15.00 9.57
C GLU A 50 -11.28 -15.66 8.20
N TYR A 51 -10.97 -14.88 7.17
CA TYR A 51 -10.79 -15.37 5.81
C TYR A 51 -9.60 -16.34 5.70
N ALA A 52 -8.47 -16.02 6.35
CA ALA A 52 -7.26 -16.83 6.32
C ALA A 52 -7.39 -18.22 6.97
N TYR A 53 -8.39 -18.46 7.81
CA TYR A 53 -8.57 -19.79 8.43
C TYR A 53 -8.96 -20.87 7.44
N SER A 54 -9.71 -20.52 6.40
CA SER A 54 -10.22 -21.46 5.41
C SER A 54 -9.63 -21.27 4.01
N HIS A 55 -8.74 -20.30 3.84
CA HIS A 55 -8.17 -19.94 2.54
C HIS A 55 -6.64 -19.88 2.59
N ASP A 56 -6.01 -20.14 1.45
CA ASP A 56 -4.57 -20.01 1.27
C ASP A 56 -4.15 -18.58 0.85
N ALA A 57 -2.84 -18.35 0.81
CA ALA A 57 -2.30 -17.04 0.47
C ALA A 57 -2.62 -16.58 -0.98
N ASN A 58 -2.85 -17.49 -1.94
CA ASN A 58 -3.29 -17.11 -3.29
C ASN A 58 -4.76 -16.67 -3.30
N GLU A 59 -5.59 -17.32 -2.50
CA GLU A 59 -6.98 -16.94 -2.29
C GLU A 59 -7.08 -15.58 -1.58
N CYS A 60 -6.22 -15.30 -0.59
CA CYS A 60 -6.09 -13.97 0.00
C CYS A 60 -5.82 -12.87 -1.05
N VAL A 61 -4.89 -13.13 -1.99
CA VAL A 61 -4.54 -12.22 -3.09
C VAL A 61 -5.76 -11.99 -4.00
N SER A 62 -6.45 -13.06 -4.36
CA SER A 62 -7.63 -12.99 -5.23
C SER A 62 -8.77 -12.23 -4.59
N ALA A 63 -9.02 -12.45 -3.29
CA ALA A 63 -10.03 -11.74 -2.52
C ALA A 63 -9.74 -10.24 -2.40
N ALA A 64 -8.48 -9.88 -2.14
CA ALA A 64 -8.06 -8.48 -2.06
C ALA A 64 -8.19 -7.75 -3.41
N LEU A 65 -7.83 -8.41 -4.51
CA LEU A 65 -7.97 -7.86 -5.86
C LEU A 65 -9.44 -7.72 -6.29
N GLY A 66 -10.30 -8.69 -5.96
CA GLY A 66 -11.73 -8.62 -6.24
C GLY A 66 -12.42 -7.44 -5.53
N LYS A 67 -11.90 -7.02 -4.37
CA LYS A 67 -12.41 -5.82 -3.67
C LYS A 67 -11.97 -4.52 -4.35
N LEU A 68 -10.75 -4.47 -4.93
CA LEU A 68 -10.25 -3.29 -5.64
C LEU A 68 -11.07 -2.91 -6.88
N THR A 69 -11.74 -3.86 -7.55
CA THR A 69 -12.58 -3.53 -8.72
C THR A 69 -13.87 -2.82 -8.36
N GLN A 70 -14.27 -2.86 -7.08
CA GLN A 70 -15.57 -2.34 -6.62
C GLN A 70 -15.47 -0.93 -6.02
N ARG A 71 -14.26 -0.49 -5.60
CA ARG A 71 -14.05 0.79 -4.91
C ARG A 71 -12.70 1.42 -5.29
N ASN A 72 -12.73 2.71 -5.64
CA ASN A 72 -11.59 3.42 -6.23
C ASN A 72 -11.01 4.55 -5.34
N SER A 73 -11.28 4.56 -4.04
CA SER A 73 -10.66 5.55 -3.14
C SER A 73 -9.25 5.12 -2.73
N ILE A 74 -8.35 6.08 -2.55
CA ILE A 74 -7.02 5.86 -1.96
C ILE A 74 -7.12 5.20 -0.56
N VAL A 75 -8.19 5.52 0.18
CA VAL A 75 -8.45 4.93 1.51
C VAL A 75 -8.83 3.46 1.39
N ASP A 76 -9.67 3.10 0.42
CA ASP A 76 -10.10 1.71 0.19
C ASP A 76 -8.91 0.85 -0.26
N GLU A 77 -8.01 1.39 -1.08
CA GLU A 77 -6.80 0.68 -1.48
C GLU A 77 -5.89 0.37 -0.30
N ALA A 78 -5.72 1.32 0.63
CA ALA A 78 -4.96 1.11 1.85
C ALA A 78 -5.60 0.01 2.72
N GLU A 79 -6.92 0.01 2.86
CA GLU A 79 -7.66 -1.02 3.59
C GLU A 79 -7.48 -2.40 2.95
N HIS A 80 -7.58 -2.52 1.63
CA HIS A 80 -7.36 -3.77 0.91
C HIS A 80 -5.92 -4.27 1.01
N LYS A 81 -4.95 -3.36 1.07
CA LYS A 81 -3.54 -3.71 1.32
C LYS A 81 -3.33 -4.23 2.75
N ILE A 82 -3.98 -3.63 3.74
CA ILE A 82 -3.96 -4.10 5.14
C ILE A 82 -4.59 -5.49 5.23
N PHE A 83 -5.78 -5.68 4.64
CA PHE A 83 -6.44 -6.97 4.56
C PHE A 83 -5.52 -8.03 3.95
N LEU A 84 -4.95 -7.74 2.78
CA LEU A 84 -4.09 -8.69 2.07
C LEU A 84 -2.88 -9.10 2.91
N LYS A 85 -2.20 -8.12 3.51
CA LYS A 85 -1.05 -8.37 4.37
C LYS A 85 -1.44 -9.27 5.55
N ALA A 86 -2.47 -8.87 6.29
CA ALA A 86 -2.95 -9.63 7.45
C ALA A 86 -3.41 -11.04 7.08
N CYS A 87 -3.99 -11.21 5.89
CA CYS A 87 -4.47 -12.50 5.39
C CYS A 87 -3.29 -13.40 5.03
N ILE A 88 -2.31 -12.93 4.26
CA ILE A 88 -1.11 -13.72 3.90
C ILE A 88 -0.26 -14.07 5.12
N ASP A 89 -0.25 -13.22 6.15
CA ASP A 89 0.48 -13.47 7.40
C ASP A 89 -0.13 -14.59 8.24
N LYS A 90 -1.45 -14.81 8.12
CA LYS A 90 -2.18 -15.85 8.86
C LYS A 90 -2.49 -17.10 8.02
N ALA A 91 -2.63 -16.95 6.71
CA ALA A 91 -3.02 -18.01 5.79
C ALA A 91 -1.89 -19.00 5.54
N ARG A 92 -2.25 -20.23 5.16
CA ARG A 92 -1.28 -21.20 4.68
C ARG A 92 -0.69 -20.71 3.36
N ARG A 93 0.63 -20.67 3.26
CA ARG A 93 1.34 -20.33 2.01
C ARG A 93 1.55 -21.60 1.19
N PRO A 94 1.02 -21.68 -0.05
CA PRO A 94 1.28 -22.83 -0.91
C PRO A 94 2.75 -22.90 -1.31
N ALA A 95 3.20 -24.10 -1.69
CA ALA A 95 4.58 -24.30 -2.13
C ALA A 95 4.88 -23.38 -3.33
N GLY A 96 5.99 -22.66 -3.25
CA GLY A 96 6.40 -21.71 -4.30
C GLY A 96 5.68 -20.36 -4.28
N PHE A 97 4.87 -20.04 -3.25
CA PHE A 97 4.19 -18.74 -3.15
C PHE A 97 5.14 -17.53 -3.30
N CYS A 98 6.34 -17.63 -2.73
CA CYS A 98 7.37 -16.59 -2.81
C CYS A 98 8.40 -16.79 -3.93
N THR A 99 8.24 -17.84 -4.76
CA THR A 99 9.19 -18.12 -5.85
C THR A 99 9.10 -17.03 -6.92
N GLY A 100 10.24 -16.45 -7.27
CA GLY A 100 10.32 -15.37 -8.26
C GLY A 100 9.80 -14.02 -7.77
N VAL A 101 9.49 -13.87 -6.47
CA VAL A 101 9.13 -12.57 -5.89
C VAL A 101 10.43 -11.79 -5.62
N PRO A 102 10.69 -10.67 -6.31
CA PRO A 102 11.91 -9.89 -6.13
C PRO A 102 11.89 -9.12 -4.81
N VAL A 103 13.09 -8.83 -4.31
CA VAL A 103 13.26 -7.95 -3.15
C VAL A 103 12.92 -6.51 -3.51
N ARG A 104 12.38 -5.75 -2.56
CA ARG A 104 11.94 -4.36 -2.78
C ARG A 104 13.05 -3.39 -3.16
N SER A 105 14.31 -3.71 -2.84
CA SER A 105 15.47 -2.93 -3.24
C SER A 105 15.76 -3.02 -4.75
N GLU A 106 15.32 -4.10 -5.40
CA GLU A 106 15.44 -4.27 -6.84
C GLU A 106 14.27 -3.58 -7.55
N ILE A 107 14.36 -2.26 -7.68
CA ILE A 107 13.26 -1.41 -8.19
C ILE A 107 12.77 -1.87 -9.57
N PHE A 108 13.70 -2.14 -10.49
CA PHE A 108 13.36 -2.56 -11.85
C PHE A 108 12.70 -3.95 -11.86
N ALA A 109 13.28 -4.93 -11.17
CA ALA A 109 12.72 -6.27 -11.07
C ALA A 109 11.35 -6.26 -10.38
N SER A 110 11.19 -5.46 -9.31
CA SER A 110 9.91 -5.28 -8.61
C SER A 110 8.82 -4.70 -9.49
N ALA A 111 9.16 -3.68 -10.30
CA ALA A 111 8.22 -3.07 -11.23
C ALA A 111 7.81 -4.07 -12.32
N GLN A 112 8.78 -4.74 -12.94
CA GLN A 112 8.51 -5.74 -13.97
C GLN A 112 7.66 -6.89 -13.41
N TRP A 113 8.05 -7.46 -12.26
CA TRP A 113 7.31 -8.51 -11.58
C TRP A 113 5.89 -8.08 -11.24
N ALA A 114 5.67 -6.87 -10.75
CA ALA A 114 4.33 -6.38 -10.42
C ALA A 114 3.43 -6.30 -11.67
N VAL A 115 3.98 -5.85 -12.80
CA VAL A 115 3.25 -5.82 -14.09
C VAL A 115 2.90 -7.24 -14.55
N GLU A 116 3.88 -8.15 -14.57
CA GLU A 116 3.69 -9.54 -14.99
C GLU A 116 2.69 -10.27 -14.06
N LYS A 117 2.80 -10.07 -12.75
CA LYS A 117 1.89 -10.65 -11.75
C LYS A 117 0.47 -10.13 -11.92
N CYS A 118 0.29 -8.82 -12.11
CA CYS A 118 -1.02 -8.25 -12.37
C CYS A 118 -1.61 -8.74 -13.70
N GLN A 119 -0.79 -8.90 -14.74
CA GLN A 119 -1.22 -9.48 -16.01
C GLN A 119 -1.67 -10.94 -15.84
N ALA A 120 -0.91 -11.75 -15.12
CA ALA A 120 -1.25 -13.14 -14.82
C ALA A 120 -2.55 -13.28 -14.01
N LEU A 121 -2.89 -12.26 -13.22
CA LEU A 121 -4.12 -12.19 -12.42
C LEU A 121 -5.30 -11.56 -13.19
N GLY A 122 -5.12 -11.15 -14.45
CA GLY A 122 -6.18 -10.54 -15.27
C GLY A 122 -6.35 -9.02 -15.08
N TYR A 123 -5.42 -8.37 -14.38
CA TYR A 123 -5.43 -6.94 -14.05
C TYR A 123 -4.35 -6.15 -14.81
N ALA A 124 -4.10 -6.51 -16.07
CA ALA A 124 -3.09 -5.84 -16.90
C ALA A 124 -3.31 -4.31 -16.95
N GLY A 125 -2.25 -3.53 -16.73
CA GLY A 125 -2.31 -2.07 -16.71
C GLY A 125 -2.97 -1.44 -15.47
N SER A 126 -3.42 -2.24 -14.48
CA SER A 126 -4.03 -1.73 -13.25
C SER A 126 -2.98 -1.22 -12.27
N GLN A 127 -2.90 0.11 -12.10
CA GLN A 127 -2.03 0.71 -11.09
C GLN A 127 -2.39 0.28 -9.65
N PRO A 128 -3.69 0.18 -9.25
CA PRO A 128 -4.05 -0.34 -7.92
C PRO A 128 -3.59 -1.79 -7.70
N CYS A 129 -3.68 -2.64 -8.72
CA CYS A 129 -3.12 -4.00 -8.64
C CYS A 129 -1.61 -3.95 -8.34
N GLY A 130 -0.87 -3.14 -9.10
CA GLY A 130 0.58 -3.00 -8.94
C GLY A 130 0.98 -2.57 -7.52
N ARG A 131 0.21 -1.69 -6.88
CA ARG A 131 0.43 -1.26 -5.49
C ARG A 131 0.02 -2.32 -4.46
N LEU A 132 -1.04 -3.08 -4.74
CA LEU A 132 -1.52 -4.14 -3.87
C LEU A 132 -0.57 -5.33 -3.83
N VAL A 133 -0.06 -5.78 -4.99
CA VAL A 133 0.87 -6.93 -5.06
C VAL A 133 2.19 -6.66 -4.34
N GLN A 134 2.53 -5.41 -4.05
CA GLN A 134 3.68 -5.08 -3.19
C GLN A 134 3.54 -5.64 -1.76
N ALA A 135 2.33 -5.93 -1.28
CA ALA A 135 2.13 -6.60 0.01
C ALA A 135 2.67 -8.04 0.00
N ILE A 136 2.62 -8.71 -1.16
CA ILE A 136 3.21 -10.04 -1.35
C ILE A 136 4.73 -9.95 -1.18
N GLN A 137 5.37 -8.92 -1.75
CA GLN A 137 6.81 -8.70 -1.56
C GLN A 137 7.17 -8.48 -0.09
N GLU A 138 6.33 -7.79 0.71
CA GLU A 138 6.57 -7.65 2.16
C GLU A 138 6.44 -8.96 2.92
N ALA A 139 5.47 -9.80 2.53
CA ALA A 139 5.24 -11.08 3.19
C ALA A 139 6.34 -12.10 2.87
N CYS A 140 6.94 -12.01 1.69
CA CYS A 140 8.05 -12.85 1.25
C CYS A 140 9.42 -12.34 1.71
N HIS A 141 9.59 -11.01 1.77
CA HIS A 141 10.83 -10.35 2.18
C HIS A 141 10.52 -9.27 3.23
N PRO A 142 10.23 -9.68 4.49
CA PRO A 142 10.02 -8.71 5.56
C PRO A 142 11.27 -7.85 5.72
N LYS A 143 11.08 -6.54 5.92
CA LYS A 143 12.18 -5.64 6.27
C LYS A 143 12.77 -6.13 7.59
N GLN A 144 14.04 -6.52 7.59
CA GLN A 144 14.84 -6.75 8.80
C GLN A 144 15.04 -5.44 9.56
#